data_AF-A0A6S8VKP0-F1
#
_entry.id   AF-A0A6S8VKP0-F1
#
_cell.length_a   1.000
_cell.length_b   1.000
_cell.length_c   1.000
_cell.angle_alpha   90.00
_cell.angle_beta   90.00
_cell.angle_gamma   90.00
#
_symmetry.space_group_name_H-M   'P 1'
#
loop_
_entity.id
_entity.type
_entity.pdbx_description
1 polymer ?
#
loop_
_entity_poly.entity_id
_entity_poly.type
_entity_poly.pdbx_seq_one_letter_code
_entity_poly.pdbx_strand_id
1 'polypeptide(L)'
;MAPIQINEAAKRAANLRVLQKTDPTTIDIIGSAPHAVLYEFNTSAVQWEKQNVEGSLFVTQHSQSPKYKIIVMNRNSKENLEVPLAASFQMQVREPYLIFRLDKGDKQAADDKQQIKGIWFHNGNERQKIHDVLSKVVKTLSVPGGQEVQTKCQNASPAPRTVSKKEAAASLMAALKISGSSSTTPVPQQKQQQQVKTPTNVQQTQAPKEEEATIQNMVLDKKSLQLSLMSLLNDDRFLDLIHAQYLKVARARENNSTPKK
;
A
#
# COMPACT_ATOMS: atom_id res chain seq x y z
N MET A 1 -27.23 11.43 9.53
CA MET A 1 -26.96 10.63 8.32
C MET A 1 -26.33 9.32 8.78
N ALA A 2 -26.98 8.17 8.54
CA ALA A 2 -26.39 6.88 8.86
C ALA A 2 -25.16 6.65 7.96
N PRO A 3 -24.04 6.10 8.48
CA PRO A 3 -22.87 5.83 7.66
C PRO A 3 -23.26 4.79 6.60
N ILE A 4 -22.89 5.07 5.34
CA ILE A 4 -23.03 4.13 4.23
C ILE A 4 -22.16 2.91 4.56
N GLN A 5 -22.78 1.85 5.09
CA GLN A 5 -22.11 0.58 5.32
C GLN A 5 -21.83 -0.05 3.95
N ILE A 6 -20.64 0.21 3.42
CA ILE A 6 -20.12 -0.53 2.29
C ILE A 6 -20.01 -1.98 2.73
N ASN A 7 -20.78 -2.86 2.11
CA ASN A 7 -20.74 -4.29 2.41
C ASN A 7 -19.35 -4.83 2.03
N GLU A 8 -18.52 -5.12 3.03
CA GLU A 8 -17.16 -5.65 2.86
C GLU A 8 -17.15 -6.94 2.04
N ALA A 9 -18.20 -7.77 2.13
CA ALA A 9 -18.33 -8.97 1.31
C ALA A 9 -18.53 -8.63 -0.18
N ALA A 10 -19.34 -7.61 -0.49
CA ALA A 10 -19.55 -7.16 -1.87
C ALA A 10 -18.25 -6.55 -2.46
N LYS A 11 -17.52 -5.78 -1.65
CA LYS A 11 -16.20 -5.23 -2.03
C LYS A 11 -15.18 -6.33 -2.28
N ARG A 12 -15.11 -7.34 -1.41
CA ARG A 12 -14.23 -8.52 -1.59
C ARG A 12 -14.57 -9.28 -2.87
N ALA A 13 -15.86 -9.51 -3.14
CA ALA A 13 -16.31 -10.19 -4.36
C ALA A 13 -15.96 -9.38 -5.63
N ALA A 14 -16.12 -8.06 -5.60
CA ALA A 14 -15.73 -7.19 -6.72
C ALA A 14 -14.21 -7.24 -6.96
N ASN A 15 -13.40 -7.15 -5.90
CA ASN A 15 -11.94 -7.24 -5.99
C ASN A 15 -11.48 -8.59 -6.53
N LEU A 16 -12.10 -9.68 -6.06
CA LEU A 16 -11.79 -11.04 -6.54
C LEU A 16 -12.07 -11.15 -8.04
N ARG A 17 -13.19 -10.61 -8.51
CA ARG A 17 -13.53 -10.60 -9.94
C ARG A 17 -12.53 -9.80 -10.78
N VAL A 18 -11.95 -8.73 -10.23
CA VAL A 18 -10.89 -7.97 -10.90
C VAL A 18 -9.62 -8.81 -11.00
N LEU A 19 -9.19 -9.43 -9.91
CA LEU A 19 -8.00 -10.30 -9.90
C LEU A 19 -8.15 -11.50 -10.83
N GLN A 20 -9.32 -12.12 -10.88
CA GLN A 20 -9.64 -13.25 -11.77
C GLN A 20 -9.62 -12.89 -13.26
N LYS A 21 -9.84 -11.63 -13.63
CA LYS A 21 -9.70 -11.18 -15.02
C LYS A 21 -8.23 -11.15 -15.46
N THR A 22 -7.32 -10.84 -14.54
CA THR A 22 -5.88 -10.79 -14.81
C THR A 22 -5.25 -12.17 -14.67
N ASP A 23 -5.60 -12.91 -13.62
CA ASP A 23 -5.14 -14.28 -13.36
C ASP A 23 -6.33 -15.21 -13.04
N PRO A 24 -6.81 -15.99 -14.02
CA PRO A 24 -7.93 -16.92 -13.84
C PRO A 24 -7.68 -18.02 -12.81
N THR A 25 -6.43 -18.23 -12.39
CA THR A 25 -6.09 -19.23 -11.36
C THR A 25 -6.44 -18.77 -9.95
N THR A 26 -6.78 -17.48 -9.76
CA THR A 26 -7.11 -16.89 -8.46
C THR A 26 -8.43 -17.45 -7.91
N ILE A 27 -8.34 -18.18 -6.81
CA ILE A 27 -9.50 -18.78 -6.12
C ILE A 27 -10.09 -17.78 -5.13
N ASP A 28 -9.27 -17.20 -4.24
CA ASP A 28 -9.76 -16.38 -3.13
C ASP A 28 -8.75 -15.33 -2.65
N ILE A 29 -9.23 -14.33 -1.89
CA ILE A 29 -8.43 -13.25 -1.27
C ILE A 29 -8.34 -13.47 0.25
N ILE A 30 -7.18 -13.87 0.75
CA ILE A 30 -6.96 -14.18 2.18
C ILE A 30 -6.72 -12.91 2.99
N GLY A 31 -6.11 -11.90 2.37
CA GLY A 31 -5.82 -10.62 3.01
C GLY A 31 -5.81 -9.49 1.99
N SER A 32 -6.16 -8.29 2.44
CA SER A 32 -6.15 -7.09 1.61
C SER A 32 -5.74 -5.86 2.41
N ALA A 33 -4.98 -4.95 1.79
CA ALA A 33 -4.70 -3.61 2.31
C ALA A 33 -5.02 -2.55 1.21
N PRO A 34 -5.74 -1.47 1.53
CA PRO A 34 -6.16 -0.47 0.54
C PRO A 34 -5.01 0.35 -0.05
N HIS A 35 -3.90 0.55 0.68
CA HIS A 35 -2.79 1.36 0.17
C HIS A 35 -1.44 0.83 0.66
N ALA A 36 -0.65 0.40 -0.31
CA ALA A 36 0.70 -0.10 -0.16
C ALA A 36 1.61 0.53 -1.22
N VAL A 37 2.84 0.84 -0.83
CA VAL A 37 3.87 1.42 -1.70
C VAL A 37 5.11 0.56 -1.65
N LEU A 38 5.62 0.19 -2.82
CA LEU A 38 6.81 -0.65 -2.92
C LEU A 38 8.09 0.19 -2.91
N TYR A 39 9.07 -0.30 -2.15
CA TYR A 39 10.44 0.16 -2.13
C TYR A 39 11.36 -1.02 -2.41
N GLU A 40 12.50 -0.74 -3.04
CA GLU A 40 13.57 -1.71 -3.25
C GLU A 40 14.84 -1.15 -2.59
N PHE A 41 15.58 -2.03 -1.92
CA PHE A 41 16.84 -1.64 -1.30
C PHE A 41 17.97 -1.81 -2.32
N ASN A 42 18.59 -0.70 -2.68
CA ASN A 42 19.78 -0.69 -3.51
C ASN A 42 20.99 -1.08 -2.66
N THR A 43 21.54 -2.26 -2.89
CA THR A 43 22.69 -2.78 -2.14
C THR A 43 23.99 -2.05 -2.45
N SER A 44 24.13 -1.48 -3.64
CA SER A 44 25.33 -0.73 -4.04
C SER A 44 25.36 0.67 -3.43
N ALA A 45 24.21 1.35 -3.41
CA ALA A 45 24.07 2.69 -2.84
C ALA A 45 23.66 2.68 -1.35
N VAL A 46 23.38 1.50 -0.78
CA VAL A 46 22.95 1.29 0.62
C VAL A 46 21.76 2.20 0.98
N GLN A 47 20.81 2.32 0.06
CA GLN A 47 19.66 3.22 0.21
C GLN A 47 18.36 2.56 -0.27
N TRP A 48 17.25 3.05 0.27
CA TRP A 48 15.91 2.65 -0.18
C TRP A 48 15.47 3.51 -1.35
N GLU A 49 15.07 2.88 -2.44
CA GLU A 49 14.56 3.52 -3.64
C GLU A 49 13.06 3.23 -3.78
N LYS A 50 12.26 4.29 -3.89
CA LYS A 50 10.81 4.16 -4.14
C LYS A 50 10.61 3.60 -5.55
N GLN A 51 9.84 2.52 -5.64
CA GLN A 51 9.46 1.93 -6.92
C GLN A 51 8.17 2.56 -7.44
N ASN A 52 7.95 2.53 -8.76
CA ASN A 52 6.73 3.02 -9.39
C ASN A 52 5.54 2.04 -9.26
N VAL A 53 5.43 1.36 -8.11
CA VAL A 53 4.36 0.42 -7.81
C VAL A 53 3.67 0.85 -6.51
N GLU A 54 2.48 1.40 -6.66
CA GLU A 54 1.69 1.96 -5.57
C GLU A 54 0.20 1.69 -5.79
N GLY A 55 -0.47 1.11 -4.79
CA GLY A 55 -1.89 0.79 -4.91
C GLY A 55 -2.39 -0.18 -3.85
N SER A 56 -3.35 -1.03 -4.23
CA SER A 56 -3.98 -1.97 -3.30
C SER A 56 -3.20 -3.29 -3.25
N LEU A 57 -2.91 -3.79 -2.06
CA LEU A 57 -2.23 -5.07 -1.85
C LEU A 57 -3.24 -6.18 -1.55
N PHE A 58 -3.03 -7.34 -2.14
CA PHE A 58 -3.81 -8.55 -1.93
C PHE A 58 -2.88 -9.74 -1.67
N VAL A 59 -3.30 -10.60 -0.76
CA VAL A 59 -2.73 -11.94 -0.58
C VAL A 59 -3.76 -12.93 -1.12
N THR A 60 -3.40 -13.63 -2.20
CA THR A 60 -4.32 -14.46 -2.97
C THR A 60 -3.98 -15.93 -2.87
N GLN A 61 -5.01 -16.78 -2.96
CA GLN A 61 -4.89 -18.21 -3.12
C GLN A 61 -5.14 -18.59 -4.59
N HIS A 62 -4.35 -19.52 -5.11
CA HIS A 62 -4.41 -19.98 -6.50
C HIS A 62 -4.64 -21.49 -6.60
N SER A 63 -5.27 -21.92 -7.69
CA SER A 63 -5.51 -23.34 -7.99
C SER A 63 -4.25 -24.09 -8.42
N GLN A 64 -3.30 -23.38 -9.01
CA GLN A 64 -2.04 -23.91 -9.51
C GLN A 64 -0.87 -23.39 -8.69
N SER A 65 0.30 -24.06 -8.79
CA SER A 65 1.51 -23.55 -8.16
C SER A 65 1.97 -22.26 -8.85
N PRO A 66 2.35 -21.21 -8.11
CA PRO A 66 2.43 -21.11 -6.64
C PRO A 66 1.05 -20.93 -6.00
N LYS A 67 0.76 -21.73 -4.95
CA LYS A 67 -0.57 -21.75 -4.28
C LYS A 67 -0.97 -20.41 -3.67
N TYR A 68 0.00 -19.58 -3.31
CA TYR A 68 -0.25 -18.27 -2.74
C TYR A 68 0.66 -17.22 -3.38
N LYS A 69 0.14 -16.02 -3.57
CA LYS A 69 0.89 -14.87 -4.10
C LYS A 69 0.56 -13.60 -3.31
N ILE A 70 1.51 -12.67 -3.29
CA ILE A 70 1.27 -11.28 -2.94
C ILE A 70 1.13 -10.50 -4.25
N ILE A 71 0.03 -9.78 -4.41
CA ILE A 71 -0.23 -8.95 -5.59
C ILE A 71 -0.42 -7.51 -5.13
N VAL A 72 0.37 -6.58 -5.66
CA VAL A 72 0.10 -5.14 -5.53
C VAL A 72 -0.43 -4.64 -6.86
N MET A 73 -1.74 -4.36 -6.89
CA MET A 73 -2.39 -3.76 -8.05
C MET A 73 -2.03 -2.29 -8.12
N ASN A 74 -1.24 -1.94 -9.13
CA ASN A 74 -0.72 -0.60 -9.31
C ASN A 74 -1.83 0.34 -9.82
N ARG A 75 -1.86 1.56 -9.29
CA ARG A 75 -2.79 2.61 -9.74
C ARG A 75 -2.16 3.55 -10.76
N ASN A 76 -0.83 3.62 -10.78
CA ASN A 76 -0.08 4.57 -11.62
C ASN A 76 0.32 3.96 -12.97
N SER A 77 0.38 2.64 -13.08
CA SER A 77 0.70 1.94 -14.32
C SER A 77 -0.03 0.59 -14.41
N LYS A 78 0.12 -0.09 -15.55
CA LYS A 78 -0.41 -1.45 -15.75
C LYS A 78 0.51 -2.54 -15.16
N GLU A 79 1.70 -2.15 -14.70
CA GLU A 79 2.69 -3.07 -14.15
C GLU A 79 2.42 -3.30 -12.67
N ASN A 80 1.90 -4.49 -12.37
CA ASN A 80 1.64 -4.94 -11.01
C ASN A 80 2.86 -5.66 -10.45
N LEU A 81 3.02 -5.62 -9.13
CA LEU A 81 3.93 -6.53 -8.44
C LEU A 81 3.21 -7.84 -8.17
N GLU A 82 3.78 -8.95 -8.63
CA GLU A 82 3.37 -10.29 -8.24
C GLU A 82 4.56 -11.02 -7.60
N VAL A 83 4.40 -11.45 -6.36
CA VAL A 83 5.43 -12.18 -5.62
C VAL A 83 4.87 -13.56 -5.26
N PRO A 84 5.44 -14.64 -5.79
CA PRO A 84 5.06 -15.99 -5.40
C PRO A 84 5.53 -16.28 -3.96
N LEU A 85 4.66 -16.85 -3.14
CA LEU A 85 5.01 -17.25 -1.78
C LEU A 85 5.53 -18.69 -1.77
N ALA A 86 6.78 -18.84 -1.34
CA ALA A 86 7.42 -20.13 -1.10
C ALA A 86 7.48 -20.45 0.41
N ALA A 87 7.74 -21.71 0.75
CA ALA A 87 7.98 -22.10 2.15
C ALA A 87 9.23 -21.41 2.74
N SER A 88 10.22 -21.08 1.90
CA SER A 88 11.44 -20.34 2.27
C SER A 88 11.24 -18.83 2.35
N PHE A 89 10.02 -18.31 2.16
CA PHE A 89 9.77 -16.87 2.13
C PHE A 89 10.06 -16.22 3.49
N GLN A 90 11.03 -15.31 3.51
CA GLN A 90 11.45 -14.59 4.70
C GLN A 90 10.90 -13.16 4.70
N MET A 91 10.28 -12.77 5.80
CA MET A 91 9.78 -11.41 6.00
C MET A 91 10.01 -10.92 7.43
N GLN A 92 10.09 -9.60 7.59
CA GLN A 92 10.26 -8.93 8.86
C GLN A 92 9.50 -7.61 8.87
N VAL A 93 8.76 -7.33 9.94
CA VAL A 93 8.18 -6.01 10.17
C VAL A 93 9.24 -5.11 10.82
N ARG A 94 9.55 -3.99 10.15
CA ARG A 94 10.45 -2.94 10.62
C ARG A 94 9.73 -1.62 10.39
N GLU A 95 9.07 -1.10 11.41
CA GLU A 95 8.27 0.12 11.31
C GLU A 95 9.01 1.25 10.59
N PRO A 96 8.40 1.86 9.55
CA PRO A 96 7.02 1.71 9.07
C PRO A 96 6.76 0.59 8.03
N TYR A 97 7.76 -0.21 7.66
CA TYR A 97 7.75 -1.14 6.52
C TYR A 97 7.53 -2.63 6.91
N LEU A 98 7.06 -3.42 5.94
CA LEU A 98 7.20 -4.88 5.91
C LEU A 98 8.28 -5.21 4.88
N ILE A 99 9.40 -5.76 5.34
CA ILE A 99 10.57 -6.07 4.52
C ILE A 99 10.56 -7.56 4.22
N PHE A 100 10.88 -7.94 2.99
CA PHE A 100 11.02 -9.34 2.59
C PHE A 100 12.12 -9.49 1.53
N ARG A 101 12.58 -10.73 1.37
CA ARG A 101 13.63 -11.08 0.41
C ARG A 101 13.03 -11.88 -0.74
N LEU A 102 13.42 -11.56 -1.96
CA LEU A 102 13.18 -12.41 -3.12
C LEU A 102 14.50 -13.02 -3.56
N ASP A 103 14.45 -14.33 -3.76
CA ASP A 103 15.50 -15.06 -4.44
C ASP A 103 15.25 -14.90 -5.95
N LYS A 104 16.16 -14.23 -6.66
CA LYS A 104 16.08 -14.10 -8.11
C LYS A 104 16.47 -15.45 -8.74
N GLY A 105 15.48 -16.35 -8.85
CA GLY A 105 15.60 -17.53 -9.69
C GLY A 105 15.56 -17.12 -11.17
N ASP A 106 16.71 -17.24 -11.84
CA ASP A 106 16.82 -17.55 -13.27
C ASP A 106 16.52 -16.45 -14.31
N LYS A 107 16.39 -15.17 -13.96
CA LYS A 107 16.28 -14.09 -14.97
C LYS A 107 17.43 -13.08 -14.89
N GLN A 108 18.47 -13.39 -15.66
CA GLN A 108 19.46 -12.48 -16.27
C GLN A 108 19.87 -11.25 -15.43
N ALA A 109 20.75 -11.43 -14.46
CA ALA A 109 21.68 -10.39 -14.03
C ALA A 109 22.92 -11.08 -13.45
N ALA A 110 24.10 -10.69 -13.90
CA ALA A 110 25.39 -11.31 -13.60
C ALA A 110 25.88 -11.11 -12.14
N ASP A 111 24.96 -10.94 -11.19
CA ASP A 111 25.25 -10.63 -9.80
C ASP A 111 24.23 -11.40 -8.94
N ASP A 112 24.69 -12.39 -8.17
CA ASP A 112 23.95 -13.26 -7.23
C ASP A 112 23.33 -12.46 -6.05
N LYS A 113 22.83 -11.26 -6.32
CA LYS A 113 22.29 -10.36 -5.31
C LYS A 113 20.84 -10.68 -5.04
N GLN A 114 20.62 -11.16 -3.82
CA GLN A 114 19.30 -11.26 -3.21
C GLN A 114 18.60 -9.89 -3.25
N GLN A 115 17.37 -9.84 -3.76
CA GLN A 115 16.60 -8.60 -3.80
C GLN A 115 15.87 -8.39 -2.48
N ILE A 116 16.14 -7.27 -1.82
CA ILE A 116 15.44 -6.87 -0.60
C ILE A 116 14.38 -5.84 -0.98
N LYS A 117 13.12 -6.17 -0.71
CA LYS A 117 11.98 -5.28 -0.96
C LYS A 117 11.32 -4.89 0.35
N GLY A 118 10.76 -3.69 0.36
CA GLY A 118 10.02 -3.13 1.49
C GLY A 118 8.67 -2.64 1.03
N ILE A 119 7.61 -3.00 1.73
CA ILE A 119 6.27 -2.47 1.49
C ILE A 119 5.93 -1.52 2.64
N TRP A 120 5.66 -0.27 2.28
CA TRP A 120 5.07 0.71 3.18
C TRP A 120 3.55 0.61 3.14
N PHE A 121 2.90 0.75 4.29
CA PHE A 121 1.44 0.75 4.40
C PHE A 121 0.97 2.07 4.98
N HIS A 122 -0.16 2.57 4.49
CA HIS A 122 -0.79 3.77 5.06
C HIS A 122 -1.20 3.57 6.52
N ASN A 123 -1.68 2.37 6.86
CA ASN A 123 -2.14 2.02 8.20
C ASN A 123 -1.27 0.91 8.82
N GLY A 124 -0.70 1.17 10.01
CA GLY A 124 0.11 0.19 10.75
C GLY A 124 -0.67 -1.06 11.15
N ASN A 125 -1.98 -0.95 11.40
CA ASN A 125 -2.83 -2.09 11.74
C ASN A 125 -2.99 -3.04 10.54
N GLU A 126 -3.05 -2.50 9.32
CA GLU A 126 -3.14 -3.30 8.10
C GLU A 126 -1.83 -4.04 7.82
N ARG A 127 -0.70 -3.36 8.03
CA ARG A 127 0.62 -4.00 7.96
C ARG A 127 0.70 -5.22 8.89
N GLN A 128 0.26 -5.08 10.14
CA GLN A 128 0.29 -6.19 11.09
C GLN A 128 -0.64 -7.33 10.66
N LYS A 129 -1.86 -7.02 10.22
CA LYS A 129 -2.80 -8.03 9.69
C LYS A 129 -2.20 -8.80 8.51
N ILE A 130 -1.58 -8.09 7.55
CA ILE A 130 -0.95 -8.73 6.39
C ILE A 130 0.23 -9.59 6.81
N HIS A 131 1.08 -9.11 7.73
CA HIS A 131 2.16 -9.91 8.30
C HIS A 131 1.65 -11.19 8.97
N ASP A 132 0.57 -11.12 9.74
CA ASP A 132 0.02 -12.28 10.43
C ASP A 132 -0.59 -13.29 9.44
N VAL A 133 -1.25 -12.80 8.38
CA VAL A 133 -1.75 -13.64 7.28
C VAL A 133 -0.59 -14.34 6.55
N LEU A 134 0.44 -13.59 6.17
CA LEU A 134 1.62 -14.14 5.49
C LEU A 134 2.34 -15.16 6.38
N SER A 135 2.45 -14.89 7.68
CA SER A 135 3.09 -15.80 8.64
C SER A 135 2.35 -17.12 8.73
N LYS A 136 1.01 -17.09 8.71
CA LYS A 136 0.18 -18.30 8.67
C LYS A 136 0.36 -19.04 7.35
N VAL A 137 0.36 -18.34 6.23
CA VAL A 137 0.55 -18.95 4.89
C VAL A 137 1.91 -19.65 4.79
N VAL A 138 3.01 -19.01 5.18
CA VAL A 138 4.36 -19.60 5.14
C VAL A 138 4.46 -20.83 6.06
N LYS A 139 3.84 -20.79 7.24
CA LYS A 139 3.74 -21.95 8.14
C LYS A 139 2.97 -23.10 7.49
N THR A 140 1.82 -22.83 6.87
CA THR A 140 1.01 -23.85 6.16
C THR A 140 1.78 -24.45 4.98
N LEU A 141 2.62 -23.66 4.30
CA LEU A 141 3.46 -24.15 3.21
C LEU A 141 4.68 -24.95 3.69
N SER A 142 5.19 -24.66 4.89
CA SER A 142 6.36 -25.37 5.47
C SER A 142 6.01 -26.72 6.08
N VAL A 143 4.74 -27.00 6.40
CA VAL A 143 4.32 -28.31 6.89
C VAL A 143 4.14 -29.24 5.67
N PRO A 144 5.01 -30.25 5.47
CA PRO A 144 4.87 -31.22 4.40
C PRO A 144 3.83 -32.26 4.83
N GLY A 145 2.56 -31.88 4.78
CA GLY A 145 1.47 -32.76 5.23
C GLY A 145 0.13 -32.11 4.92
N GLY A 146 -0.53 -32.60 3.87
CA GLY A 146 -1.80 -32.06 3.39
C GLY A 146 -2.82 -31.91 4.51
N GLN A 147 -3.28 -30.68 4.70
CA GLN A 147 -4.62 -30.42 5.19
C GLN A 147 -5.31 -29.54 4.16
N GLU A 148 -5.81 -30.21 3.14
CA GLU A 148 -7.03 -29.80 2.47
C GLU A 148 -8.09 -29.69 3.57
N VAL A 149 -8.45 -28.46 3.94
CA VAL A 149 -9.59 -28.22 4.82
C VAL A 149 -10.83 -28.54 3.99
N GLN A 150 -11.16 -29.82 3.93
CA GLN A 150 -12.47 -30.29 3.54
C GLN A 150 -13.44 -29.82 4.61
N THR A 151 -14.22 -28.80 4.26
CA THR A 151 -15.49 -28.54 4.92
C THR A 151 -16.36 -29.78 4.73
N LYS A 152 -16.38 -30.64 5.76
CA LYS A 152 -17.10 -31.90 5.79
C LYS A 152 -18.60 -31.63 5.73
N CYS A 153 -19.21 -31.85 4.57
CA CYS A 153 -20.64 -32.13 4.44
C CYS A 153 -20.93 -33.47 5.12
N GLN A 154 -21.84 -33.49 6.09
CA GLN A 154 -22.50 -34.70 6.56
C GLN A 154 -23.98 -34.56 6.25
N ASN A 155 -24.48 -35.27 5.24
CA ASN A 155 -25.44 -36.33 5.53
C ASN A 155 -25.69 -37.25 4.33
N ALA A 156 -25.99 -38.49 4.69
CA ALA A 156 -26.17 -39.70 3.91
C ALA A 156 -26.96 -39.59 2.60
N SER A 157 -26.46 -40.30 1.58
CA SER A 157 -27.29 -40.90 0.53
C SER A 157 -27.85 -42.23 1.04
N PRO A 158 -29.01 -42.67 0.52
CA PRO A 158 -28.92 -43.71 -0.50
C PRO A 158 -29.84 -43.46 -1.70
N ALA A 159 -29.37 -43.86 -2.89
CA ALA A 159 -30.15 -43.97 -4.12
C ALA A 159 -31.18 -45.14 -4.01
N PRO A 160 -32.20 -45.25 -4.89
CA PRO A 160 -31.94 -45.76 -6.24
C PRO A 160 -32.87 -45.30 -7.40
N ARG A 161 -32.36 -45.53 -8.63
CA ARG A 161 -33.03 -45.87 -9.91
C ARG A 161 -33.74 -44.81 -10.77
N THR A 162 -33.03 -44.46 -11.87
CA THR A 162 -33.41 -44.56 -13.30
C THR A 162 -34.88 -44.38 -13.73
N VAL A 163 -35.14 -43.33 -14.52
CA VAL A 163 -35.91 -43.41 -15.78
C VAL A 163 -35.50 -42.28 -16.74
N SER A 164 -35.49 -42.61 -18.03
CA SER A 164 -35.04 -41.79 -19.15
C SER A 164 -36.18 -40.99 -19.82
N LYS A 165 -35.73 -39.99 -20.59
CA LYS A 165 -36.31 -39.36 -21.80
C LYS A 165 -37.30 -38.18 -21.68
N LYS A 166 -36.81 -37.10 -22.31
CA LYS A 166 -37.46 -36.18 -23.27
C LYS A 166 -38.31 -35.01 -22.75
N GLU A 167 -38.05 -33.89 -23.44
CA GLU A 167 -38.94 -32.76 -23.74
C GLU A 167 -39.26 -31.80 -22.60
N ALA A 168 -38.62 -30.63 -22.64
CA ALA A 168 -39.33 -29.35 -22.88
C ALA A 168 -38.33 -28.19 -22.82
N ALA A 169 -37.94 -27.72 -24.01
CA ALA A 169 -37.60 -26.32 -24.20
C ALA A 169 -38.86 -25.45 -24.00
N ALA A 170 -38.66 -24.15 -23.74
CA ALA A 170 -39.66 -23.08 -23.69
C ALA A 170 -40.27 -22.74 -22.31
N SER A 171 -39.51 -21.93 -21.57
CA SER A 171 -39.98 -20.80 -20.74
C SER A 171 -38.72 -20.00 -20.42
N LEU A 172 -38.50 -18.75 -20.81
CA LEU A 172 -39.38 -17.60 -20.68
C LEU A 172 -38.84 -16.46 -21.59
N MET A 173 -38.96 -16.61 -22.92
CA MET A 173 -38.75 -15.52 -23.88
C MET A 173 -40.13 -14.95 -24.24
N ALA A 174 -40.68 -14.14 -23.34
CA ALA A 174 -41.96 -13.47 -23.52
C ALA A 174 -41.88 -12.04 -22.95
N ALA A 175 -41.23 -11.14 -23.68
CA ALA A 175 -41.48 -9.70 -23.62
C ALA A 175 -40.83 -9.01 -24.83
N LEU A 176 -41.46 -9.17 -26.00
CA LEU A 176 -41.15 -8.39 -27.20
C LEU A 176 -42.40 -7.62 -27.64
N LYS A 177 -42.24 -6.29 -27.68
CA LYS A 177 -42.83 -5.30 -28.59
C LYS A 177 -44.23 -4.72 -28.26
N ILE A 178 -44.24 -3.42 -27.97
CA ILE A 178 -45.14 -2.45 -28.62
C ILE A 178 -44.29 -1.29 -29.16
N SER A 179 -44.68 -0.87 -30.36
CA SER A 179 -44.09 0.11 -31.29
C SER A 179 -44.45 1.57 -30.93
N GLY A 180 -43.72 2.56 -31.46
CA GLY A 180 -44.27 3.92 -31.65
C GLY A 180 -43.32 5.13 -31.52
N SER A 181 -42.65 5.49 -32.62
CA SER A 181 -42.41 6.84 -33.19
C SER A 181 -42.04 8.09 -32.36
N SER A 182 -40.98 8.76 -32.86
CA SER A 182 -40.83 10.21 -33.19
C SER A 182 -40.62 11.29 -32.11
N SER A 183 -39.39 11.85 -32.17
CA SER A 183 -38.99 13.28 -32.27
C SER A 183 -39.21 14.31 -31.14
N THR A 184 -38.20 15.19 -31.06
CA THR A 184 -38.15 16.61 -30.61
C THR A 184 -37.96 16.98 -29.13
N THR A 185 -36.80 17.61 -28.89
CA THR A 185 -36.44 18.72 -27.99
C THR A 185 -37.57 19.71 -27.63
N PRO A 186 -37.54 20.43 -26.48
CA PRO A 186 -36.60 21.55 -26.29
C PRO A 186 -36.08 21.88 -24.87
N VAL A 187 -35.03 22.69 -24.90
CA VAL A 187 -34.34 23.45 -23.83
C VAL A 187 -35.19 24.66 -23.38
N PRO A 188 -35.01 25.15 -22.13
CA PRO A 188 -34.95 26.60 -21.94
C PRO A 188 -33.63 27.10 -21.32
N GLN A 189 -33.22 28.25 -21.85
CA GLN A 189 -32.02 29.05 -21.58
C GLN A 189 -32.46 30.39 -20.96
N GLN A 190 -31.67 30.96 -20.06
CA GLN A 190 -31.43 32.41 -19.88
C GLN A 190 -30.24 32.60 -18.90
N LYS A 191 -29.04 33.02 -19.34
CA LYS A 191 -28.49 34.40 -19.54
C LYS A 191 -28.34 35.19 -18.22
N GLN A 192 -27.30 35.98 -17.91
CA GLN A 192 -26.03 36.46 -18.49
C GLN A 192 -25.36 37.27 -17.31
N GLN A 193 -24.04 37.39 -17.10
CA GLN A 193 -23.13 38.34 -17.76
C GLN A 193 -21.71 38.24 -17.16
N GLN A 194 -20.71 38.51 -18.02
CA GLN A 194 -19.27 38.56 -17.78
C GLN A 194 -18.81 39.92 -17.20
N GLN A 195 -17.67 39.94 -16.50
CA GLN A 195 -16.59 40.87 -16.87
C GLN A 195 -15.20 40.42 -16.36
N VAL A 196 -14.26 40.46 -17.30
CA VAL A 196 -12.80 40.32 -17.15
C VAL A 196 -12.21 41.64 -16.66
N LYS A 197 -11.15 41.60 -15.85
CA LYS A 197 -10.00 42.54 -15.88
C LYS A 197 -8.91 42.16 -14.85
N THR A 198 -7.72 41.88 -15.35
CA THR A 198 -6.43 42.16 -14.70
C THR A 198 -6.21 43.68 -14.61
N PRO A 199 -5.40 44.19 -13.65
CA PRO A 199 -4.05 44.58 -14.05
C PRO A 199 -2.95 44.39 -12.98
N THR A 200 -1.74 44.53 -13.49
CA THR A 200 -0.40 44.53 -12.92
C THR A 200 -0.08 45.76 -12.03
N ASN A 201 0.77 45.57 -11.02
CA ASN A 201 2.04 46.28 -10.73
C ASN A 201 2.25 47.14 -9.44
N VAL A 202 3.44 46.93 -8.86
CA VAL A 202 4.36 47.70 -7.99
C VAL A 202 3.94 48.46 -6.71
N GLN A 203 4.48 47.95 -5.58
CA GLN A 203 5.50 48.55 -4.70
C GLN A 203 5.18 49.72 -3.74
N GLN A 204 5.25 49.43 -2.43
CA GLN A 204 6.10 50.08 -1.40
C GLN A 204 5.90 49.36 -0.04
N THR A 205 6.92 48.71 0.50
CA THR A 205 7.82 49.20 1.57
C THR A 205 7.11 49.55 2.89
N GLN A 206 7.22 48.69 3.90
CA GLN A 206 7.38 49.07 5.32
C GLN A 206 7.84 47.86 6.17
N ALA A 207 8.81 48.14 7.04
CA ALA A 207 9.55 47.22 7.90
C ALA A 207 8.78 46.86 9.20
N PRO A 208 9.24 45.86 9.98
CA PRO A 208 8.41 45.05 10.87
C PRO A 208 8.11 45.76 12.20
N LYS A 209 6.85 45.69 12.63
CA LYS A 209 6.46 46.00 14.00
C LYS A 209 6.63 44.75 14.86
N GLU A 210 7.39 44.92 15.92
CA GLU A 210 7.60 44.01 17.03
C GLU A 210 6.24 43.55 17.57
N GLU A 211 5.98 42.24 17.45
CA GLU A 211 4.82 41.61 18.05
C GLU A 211 5.31 40.82 19.26
N GLU A 212 5.05 41.41 20.42
CA GLU A 212 5.38 40.93 21.75
C GLU A 212 4.64 39.60 22.00
N ALA A 213 5.35 38.49 21.89
CA ALA A 213 4.80 37.15 22.07
C ALA A 213 4.41 36.94 23.53
N THR A 214 3.11 37.10 23.81
CA THR A 214 2.46 36.67 25.05
C THR A 214 2.70 35.16 25.23
N ILE A 215 3.42 34.78 26.29
CA ILE A 215 3.66 33.37 26.64
C ILE A 215 2.33 32.75 27.10
N GLN A 216 1.63 32.13 26.14
CA GLN A 216 0.48 31.27 26.41
C GLN A 216 0.96 29.83 26.58
N ASN A 217 0.50 29.18 27.67
CA ASN A 217 0.66 27.77 28.02
C ASN A 217 1.07 26.84 26.85
N MET A 218 2.38 26.61 26.68
CA MET A 218 2.88 25.61 25.74
C MET A 218 2.70 24.22 26.35
N VAL A 219 1.63 23.54 25.96
CA VAL A 219 1.65 22.07 25.95
C VAL A 219 2.79 21.67 25.01
N LEU A 220 3.87 21.10 25.57
CA LEU A 220 5.06 20.71 24.82
C LEU A 220 4.72 19.49 23.93
N ASP A 221 4.09 19.74 22.79
CA ASP A 221 3.78 18.68 21.82
C ASP A 221 5.07 18.14 21.20
N LYS A 222 5.12 16.82 20.98
CA LYS A 222 6.26 16.13 20.38
C LYS A 222 6.66 16.75 19.03
N LYS A 223 5.70 17.22 18.23
CA LYS A 223 5.96 17.86 16.94
C LYS A 223 6.54 19.26 17.11
N SER A 224 6.07 20.02 18.09
CA SER A 224 6.61 21.34 18.41
C SER A 224 8.07 21.24 18.86
N LEU A 225 8.38 20.25 19.71
CA LEU A 225 9.76 19.96 20.11
C LEU A 225 10.61 19.54 18.91
N GLN A 226 10.09 18.68 18.03
CA GLN A 226 10.80 18.27 16.81
C GLN A 226 11.08 19.44 15.86
N LEU A 227 10.13 20.36 15.69
CA LEU A 227 10.29 21.56 14.86
C LEU A 227 11.32 22.52 15.45
N SER A 228 11.30 22.74 16.76
CA SER A 228 12.33 23.53 17.44
C SER A 228 13.72 22.87 17.32
N LEU A 229 13.81 21.54 17.43
CA LEU A 229 15.08 20.82 17.30
C LEU A 229 15.63 20.87 15.87
N MET A 230 14.77 20.71 14.86
CA MET A 230 15.15 20.88 13.46
C MET A 230 15.57 22.31 13.15
N SER A 231 14.86 23.31 13.69
CA SER A 231 15.22 24.72 13.53
C SER A 231 16.58 25.02 14.16
N LEU A 232 16.89 24.40 15.31
CA LEU A 232 18.16 24.61 15.99
C LEU A 232 19.32 23.93 15.25
N LEU A 233 19.07 22.76 14.65
CA LEU A 233 20.04 22.05 13.82
C LEU A 233 20.30 22.74 12.47
N ASN A 234 19.37 23.58 12.01
CA ASN A 234 19.56 24.42 10.82
C ASN A 234 20.15 25.81 11.12
N ASP A 235 20.38 26.18 12.38
CA ASP A 235 21.07 27.45 12.72
C ASP A 235 22.59 27.23 12.66
N ASP A 236 23.21 27.76 11.59
CA ASP A 236 24.66 27.67 11.37
C ASP A 236 25.48 28.17 12.56
N ARG A 237 25.00 29.20 13.27
CA ARG A 237 25.73 29.74 14.44
C ARG A 237 25.73 28.77 15.61
N PHE A 238 24.65 28.00 15.77
CA PHE A 238 24.58 26.96 16.80
C PHE A 238 25.52 25.80 16.44
N LEU A 239 25.52 25.36 15.18
CA LEU A 239 26.45 24.33 14.71
C LEU A 239 27.91 24.75 14.86
N ASP A 240 28.24 26.00 14.53
CA ASP A 240 29.59 26.56 14.71
C ASP A 240 30.01 26.57 16.18
N LEU A 241 29.09 26.88 17.09
CA LEU A 241 29.36 26.91 18.54
C LEU A 241 29.59 25.49 19.08
N ILE A 242 28.81 24.51 18.64
CA ILE A 242 29.01 23.08 18.98
C ILE A 242 30.34 22.58 18.41
N HIS A 243 30.67 22.93 17.17
CA HIS A 243 31.92 22.55 16.53
C HIS A 243 33.14 23.15 17.26
N ALA A 244 33.08 24.43 17.64
CA ALA A 244 34.13 25.08 18.43
C ALA A 244 34.34 24.38 19.78
N GLN A 245 33.25 23.98 20.45
CA GLN A 245 33.33 23.26 21.72
C GLN A 245 33.87 21.83 21.54
N TYR A 246 33.48 21.14 20.47
CA TYR A 246 34.01 19.82 20.12
C TYR A 246 35.53 19.88 19.90
N LEU A 247 36.02 20.85 19.12
CA LEU A 247 37.45 21.03 18.88
C LEU A 247 38.23 21.31 20.17
N LYS A 248 37.66 22.09 21.08
CA LYS A 248 38.26 22.37 22.39
C LYS A 248 38.42 21.09 23.22
N VAL A 249 37.40 20.24 23.24
CA VAL A 249 37.43 18.96 23.96
C VAL A 249 38.37 17.95 23.29
N ALA A 250 38.36 17.87 21.96
CA ALA A 250 39.26 17.00 21.20
C ALA A 250 40.74 17.33 21.49
N ARG A 251 41.10 18.62 21.42
CA ARG A 251 42.45 19.10 21.76
C ARG A 251 42.83 18.83 23.21
N ALA A 252 41.90 19.00 24.15
CA ALA A 252 42.15 18.69 25.56
C ALA A 252 42.43 17.20 25.80
N ARG A 253 41.81 16.31 25.01
CA ARG A 253 42.06 14.86 25.08
C ARG A 253 43.40 14.47 24.45
N GLU A 254 43.79 15.08 23.34
CA GLU A 254 45.12 14.86 22.74
C GLU A 254 46.25 15.32 23.67
N ASN A 255 46.10 16.48 24.31
CA ASN A 255 47.08 17.00 25.26
C ASN A 255 47.20 16.16 26.54
N ASN A 256 46.18 15.38 26.89
CA ASN A 256 46.20 14.48 28.05
C ASN A 256 46.68 13.05 27.69
N SER A 257 46.83 12.73 26.40
CA SER A 257 47.26 11.42 25.91
C SER A 257 48.75 11.36 25.55
N THR A 258 49.47 12.48 25.63
CA THR A 258 50.94 12.51 25.45
C THR A 258 51.63 12.30 26.80
N PRO A 259 52.34 11.18 27.03
CA PRO A 259 53.07 10.98 28.28
C PRO A 259 54.23 11.98 28.34
N LYS A 260 54.32 12.74 29.44
CA LYS A 260 55.52 13.54 29.77
C LYS A 260 56.72 12.58 29.84
N LYS A 261 57.66 12.76 28.92
CA LYS A 261 59.01 12.18 29.01
C LYS A 261 59.77 12.80 30.17
#